data_AF-A0A1V5Y1M7-F1
#
_entry.id   AF-A0A1V5Y1M7-F1
#
_cell.length_a   1.000
_cell.length_b   1.000
_cell.length_c   1.000
_cell.angle_alpha   90.00
_cell.angle_beta   90.00
_cell.angle_gamma   90.00
#
_symmetry.space_group_name_H-M   'P 1'
#
loop_
_entity.id
_entity.type
_entity.pdbx_description
1 polymer ?
#
loop_
_entity_poly.entity_id
_entity_poly.type
_entity_poly.pdbx_seq_one_letter_code
_entity_poly.pdbx_strand_id
1 'polypeptide(L)'
;MLRKISLIFLIALSTLFSCASLNGENAPQQNAALPEFNKMVLDTIKTYPTNGVHGYWWPRSGESSYSGCTQDLFLDGKKVMTGEPKKQTFCCGLTLEVFLVTYKKWLEPRGGDKASAVSPDDWQTFQRLWFVEKSNGPGPSAACERFKIGKLITADEALPGDFVQLWRTPKEGKAPTGHSVIFLAWEKDSDGKKTGLKYWSTQPGTNGIGERIEPIGPDGGIAMENTHFCRIEPKTKQMLMDESKTQTKN
;
A
#
# COMPACT_ATOMS: atom_id res chain seq x y z
N MET A 1 -28.97 -49.81 -67.85
CA MET A 1 -27.72 -49.05 -68.05
C MET A 1 -26.87 -49.18 -66.80
N LEU A 2 -25.69 -49.77 -66.97
CA LEU A 2 -24.66 -49.98 -65.95
C LEU A 2 -23.95 -48.66 -65.57
N ARG A 3 -23.63 -48.49 -64.28
CA ARG A 3 -22.30 -48.15 -63.71
C ARG A 3 -22.39 -48.36 -62.18
N LYS A 4 -21.78 -49.36 -61.53
CA LYS A 4 -20.34 -49.59 -61.25
C LYS A 4 -19.71 -48.33 -60.61
N ILE A 5 -19.06 -48.28 -59.44
CA ILE A 5 -18.28 -49.20 -58.56
C ILE A 5 -18.09 -48.40 -57.23
N SER A 6 -18.37 -48.89 -56.01
CA SER A 6 -17.64 -49.84 -55.13
C SER A 6 -16.44 -49.25 -54.36
N LEU A 7 -16.19 -49.85 -53.17
CA LEU A 7 -15.02 -49.78 -52.25
C LEU A 7 -15.09 -48.68 -51.15
N ILE A 8 -14.86 -48.87 -49.84
CA ILE A 8 -14.11 -49.83 -48.97
C ILE A 8 -14.75 -49.69 -47.54
N PHE A 9 -15.21 -50.75 -46.86
CA PHE A 9 -14.55 -51.58 -45.81
C PHE A 9 -14.01 -50.90 -44.53
N LEU A 10 -14.11 -51.63 -43.40
CA LEU A 10 -13.60 -51.45 -42.01
C LEU A 10 -14.60 -50.89 -40.98
N ILE A 11 -15.17 -51.68 -40.05
CA ILE A 11 -14.62 -52.44 -38.90
C ILE A 11 -14.30 -51.55 -37.67
N ALA A 12 -15.03 -51.86 -36.59
CA ALA A 12 -14.75 -51.62 -35.16
C ALA A 12 -14.78 -50.14 -34.70
N LEU A 13 -15.02 -49.80 -33.44
CA LEU A 13 -14.87 -50.50 -32.17
C LEU A 13 -15.71 -49.74 -31.15
N SER A 14 -16.47 -50.43 -30.30
CA SER A 14 -17.10 -49.82 -29.13
C SER A 14 -16.03 -49.38 -28.13
N THR A 15 -15.99 -48.10 -27.78
CA THR A 15 -15.31 -47.64 -26.56
C THR A 15 -16.16 -46.63 -25.81
N LEU A 16 -16.30 -46.95 -24.52
CA LEU A 16 -16.89 -46.14 -23.47
C LEU A 16 -16.21 -44.75 -23.42
N PHE A 17 -17.00 -43.68 -23.55
CA PHE A 17 -16.54 -42.37 -23.10
C PHE A 17 -16.62 -42.34 -21.58
N SER A 18 -15.51 -42.71 -20.95
CA SER A 18 -15.21 -42.33 -19.58
C SER A 18 -15.15 -40.80 -19.54
N CYS A 19 -15.99 -40.20 -18.71
CA CYS A 19 -15.95 -38.76 -18.43
C CYS A 19 -14.68 -38.49 -17.62
N ALA A 20 -13.57 -38.29 -18.33
CA ALA A 20 -12.36 -37.74 -17.75
C ALA A 20 -12.65 -36.27 -17.44
N SER A 21 -12.95 -35.99 -16.17
CA SER A 21 -12.84 -34.64 -15.61
C SER A 21 -11.45 -34.12 -15.94
N LEU A 22 -11.37 -33.17 -16.85
CA LEU A 22 -10.16 -32.40 -17.09
C LEU A 22 -9.86 -31.69 -15.78
N ASN A 23 -8.81 -32.15 -15.10
CA ASN A 23 -8.17 -31.47 -14.01
C ASN A 23 -7.76 -30.09 -14.51
N GLY A 24 -8.62 -29.10 -14.25
CA GLY A 24 -8.17 -27.72 -14.14
C GLY A 24 -7.26 -27.69 -12.92
N GLU A 25 -5.97 -27.48 -13.17
CA GLU A 25 -5.02 -27.06 -12.14
C GLU A 25 -5.48 -25.69 -11.61
N ASN A 26 -6.45 -25.71 -10.71
CA ASN A 26 -6.66 -24.62 -9.77
C ASN A 26 -5.43 -24.64 -8.86
N ALA A 27 -4.41 -23.88 -9.25
CA ALA A 27 -3.37 -23.46 -8.33
C ALA A 27 -4.06 -22.93 -7.07
N PRO A 28 -3.74 -23.44 -5.87
CA PRO A 28 -4.32 -22.89 -4.65
C PRO A 28 -3.78 -21.47 -4.52
N GLN A 29 -4.62 -20.47 -4.72
CA GLN A 29 -4.36 -19.15 -4.16
C GLN A 29 -4.42 -19.35 -2.65
N GLN A 30 -3.25 -19.69 -2.07
CA GLN A 30 -3.08 -19.90 -0.65
C GLN A 30 -3.69 -18.71 0.08
N ASN A 31 -4.60 -18.99 1.01
CA ASN A 31 -5.02 -18.10 2.07
C ASN A 31 -3.81 -17.80 2.98
N ALA A 32 -2.81 -17.08 2.46
CA ALA A 32 -1.75 -16.53 3.26
C ALA A 32 -2.38 -15.47 4.15
N ALA A 33 -2.44 -15.75 5.46
CA ALA A 33 -2.95 -14.79 6.41
C ALA A 33 -2.13 -13.49 6.30
N LEU A 34 -2.81 -12.33 6.38
CA LEU A 34 -2.13 -11.04 6.32
C LEU A 34 -1.00 -10.96 7.37
N PRO A 35 0.14 -10.32 7.04
CA PRO A 35 1.19 -10.03 8.00
C PRO A 35 0.64 -9.33 9.25
N GLU A 36 1.26 -9.55 10.42
CA GLU A 36 0.84 -8.96 11.70
C GLU A 36 0.64 -7.45 11.57
N PHE A 37 1.64 -6.75 11.01
CA PHE A 37 1.60 -5.30 10.91
C PHE A 37 0.50 -4.79 9.97
N ASN A 38 0.26 -5.47 8.83
CA ASN A 38 -0.86 -5.15 7.94
C ASN A 38 -2.20 -5.23 8.67
N LYS A 39 -2.42 -6.27 9.49
CA LYS A 39 -3.64 -6.39 10.31
C LYS A 39 -3.76 -5.20 11.28
N MET A 40 -2.67 -4.84 11.95
CA MET A 40 -2.66 -3.70 12.87
C MET A 40 -2.92 -2.36 12.16
N VAL A 41 -2.40 -2.17 10.94
CA VAL A 41 -2.71 -0.99 10.12
C VAL A 41 -4.21 -0.94 9.81
N LEU A 42 -4.78 -2.05 9.35
CA LEU A 42 -6.21 -2.14 9.04
C LEU A 42 -7.09 -1.90 10.27
N ASP A 43 -6.66 -2.32 11.46
CA ASP A 43 -7.38 -2.05 12.70
C ASP A 43 -7.22 -0.59 13.14
N THR A 44 -6.04 0.02 12.93
CA THR A 44 -5.82 1.44 13.20
C THR A 44 -6.67 2.33 12.28
N ILE A 45 -6.76 2.08 10.98
CA ILE A 45 -7.56 2.95 10.09
C ILE A 45 -9.06 2.95 10.43
N LYS A 46 -9.58 1.85 11.01
CA LYS A 46 -10.98 1.75 11.47
C LYS A 46 -11.29 2.68 12.66
N THR A 47 -10.28 3.15 13.39
CA THR A 47 -10.51 4.07 14.52
C THR A 47 -10.70 5.52 14.08
N TYR A 48 -10.47 5.83 12.80
CA TYR A 48 -10.62 7.18 12.27
C TYR A 48 -12.04 7.39 11.74
N PRO A 49 -12.70 8.50 12.11
CA PRO A 49 -14.03 8.81 11.60
C PRO A 49 -13.96 9.19 10.11
N THR A 50 -14.87 8.61 9.32
CA THR A 50 -15.00 8.84 7.87
C THR A 50 -16.22 9.68 7.49
N ASN A 51 -16.77 10.41 8.47
CA ASN A 51 -17.99 11.21 8.34
C ASN A 51 -17.72 12.71 8.04
N GLY A 52 -16.48 13.07 7.71
CA GLY A 52 -16.08 14.45 7.40
C GLY A 52 -15.74 15.34 8.60
N VAL A 53 -15.70 14.79 9.82
CA VAL A 53 -15.23 15.55 10.99
C VAL A 53 -13.77 16.00 10.87
N HIS A 54 -12.94 15.24 10.14
CA HIS A 54 -11.56 15.59 9.81
C HIS A 54 -11.47 16.00 8.35
N GLY A 55 -11.50 17.30 8.07
CA GLY A 55 -11.43 17.84 6.72
C GLY A 55 -10.07 17.62 6.05
N TYR A 56 -10.03 17.79 4.73
CA TYR A 56 -8.78 17.86 3.97
C TYR A 56 -8.30 19.31 3.86
N TRP A 57 -7.06 19.57 4.26
CA TRP A 57 -6.43 20.89 4.09
C TRP A 57 -4.93 20.78 3.87
N TRP A 58 -4.48 21.17 2.68
CA TRP A 58 -3.07 21.30 2.35
C TRP A 58 -2.65 22.77 2.46
N PRO A 59 -1.72 23.13 3.37
CA PRO A 59 -1.30 24.52 3.55
C PRO A 59 -0.70 25.12 2.30
N ARG A 60 -1.06 26.36 2.00
CA ARG A 60 -0.41 27.15 0.95
C ARG A 60 0.89 27.77 1.46
N SER A 61 1.73 28.22 0.53
CA SER A 61 2.93 28.98 0.87
C SER A 61 2.55 30.19 1.74
N GLY A 62 3.16 30.31 2.92
CA GLY A 62 2.88 31.37 3.90
C GLY A 62 1.81 31.04 4.95
N GLU A 63 1.13 29.88 4.87
CA GLU A 63 0.20 29.40 5.92
C GLU A 63 0.94 28.60 7.01
N SER A 64 0.26 28.26 8.11
CA SER A 64 0.89 27.57 9.24
C SER A 64 1.48 26.22 8.84
N SER A 65 2.72 25.98 9.25
CA SER A 65 3.37 24.68 9.14
C SER A 65 2.77 23.69 10.14
N TYR A 66 2.17 22.61 9.64
CA TYR A 66 1.76 21.45 10.43
C TYR A 66 2.07 20.16 9.65
N SER A 67 1.98 19.01 10.31
CA SER A 67 2.44 17.72 9.77
C SER A 67 1.37 16.94 9.01
N GLY A 68 0.22 17.52 8.69
CA GLY A 68 -0.86 16.83 7.95
C GLY A 68 -1.62 15.79 8.76
N CYS A 69 -1.50 15.82 10.09
CA CYS A 69 -2.02 14.83 11.03
C CYS A 69 -3.10 15.42 11.97
N THR A 70 -3.92 14.54 12.55
CA THR A 70 -5.08 14.90 13.39
C THR A 70 -4.70 15.32 14.81
N GLN A 71 -3.47 15.02 15.23
CA GLN A 71 -3.00 15.21 16.61
C GLN A 71 -1.47 15.38 16.65
N ASP A 72 -0.98 15.98 17.73
CA ASP A 72 0.44 15.95 18.04
C ASP A 72 0.85 14.50 18.31
N LEU A 73 1.94 14.05 17.69
CA LEU A 73 2.49 12.71 17.88
C LEU A 73 3.87 12.78 18.50
N PHE A 74 4.15 11.83 19.38
CA PHE A 74 5.38 11.77 20.16
C PHE A 74 6.06 10.42 19.97
N LEU A 75 7.39 10.44 19.94
CA LEU A 75 8.25 9.26 19.94
C LEU A 75 9.36 9.47 20.97
N ASP A 76 9.46 8.54 21.92
CA ASP A 76 10.41 8.58 23.05
C ASP A 76 10.36 9.94 23.79
N GLY A 77 9.13 10.40 24.04
CA GLY A 77 8.85 11.67 24.74
C GLY A 77 9.05 12.95 23.91
N LYS A 78 9.65 12.88 22.71
CA LYS A 78 9.84 14.03 21.82
C LYS A 78 8.67 14.17 20.86
N LYS A 79 8.15 15.39 20.67
CA LYS A 79 7.16 15.67 19.64
C LYS A 79 7.80 15.53 18.26
N VAL A 80 7.21 14.70 17.41
CA VAL A 80 7.72 14.37 16.07
C VAL A 80 6.76 14.80 14.96
N MET A 81 5.47 14.93 15.24
CA MET A 81 4.50 15.52 14.31
C MET A 81 3.61 16.52 15.04
N THR A 82 3.29 17.61 14.36
CA THR A 82 2.39 18.66 14.87
C THR A 82 1.02 18.52 14.21
N GLY A 83 -0.01 18.27 15.01
CA GLY A 83 -1.39 18.22 14.56
C GLY A 83 -1.98 19.61 14.33
N GLU A 84 -3.06 19.67 13.55
CA GLU A 84 -3.79 20.91 13.33
C GLU A 84 -4.94 21.06 14.36
N PRO A 85 -5.23 22.26 14.90
CA PRO A 85 -6.30 22.47 15.88
C PRO A 85 -7.68 21.96 15.46
N LYS A 86 -8.07 22.10 14.18
CA LYS A 86 -9.34 21.55 13.64
C LYS A 86 -9.19 20.11 13.16
N LYS A 87 -8.04 19.49 13.39
CA LYS A 87 -7.70 18.11 13.02
C LYS A 87 -7.88 17.84 11.53
N GLN A 88 -7.65 18.85 10.71
CA GLN A 88 -7.60 18.67 9.26
C GLN A 88 -6.32 17.92 8.88
N THR A 89 -6.34 17.27 7.73
CA THR A 89 -5.28 16.37 7.31
C THR A 89 -4.92 16.55 5.84
N PHE A 90 -3.75 16.05 5.47
CA PHE A 90 -3.40 15.77 4.09
C PHE A 90 -2.72 14.40 3.97
N CYS A 91 -2.70 13.86 2.75
CA CYS A 91 -2.48 12.43 2.49
C CYS A 91 -1.21 11.86 3.13
N CYS A 92 -0.03 12.44 2.90
CA CYS A 92 1.22 11.93 3.44
C CYS A 92 1.35 12.12 4.96
N GLY A 93 0.73 13.16 5.52
CA GLY A 93 0.68 13.37 6.97
C GLY A 93 -0.20 12.33 7.67
N LEU A 94 -1.38 12.06 7.10
CA LEU A 94 -2.29 11.06 7.66
C LEU A 94 -1.74 9.64 7.58
N THR A 95 -1.14 9.25 6.44
CA THR A 95 -0.54 7.92 6.34
C THR A 95 0.67 7.76 7.27
N LEU A 96 1.46 8.84 7.47
CA LEU A 96 2.56 8.82 8.44
C LEU A 96 2.05 8.74 9.89
N GLU A 97 0.93 9.41 10.21
CA GLU A 97 0.27 9.24 11.51
C GLU A 97 -0.16 7.78 11.72
N VAL A 98 -0.84 7.17 10.75
CA VAL A 98 -1.26 5.76 10.85
C VAL A 98 -0.05 4.84 11.05
N PHE A 99 1.05 5.08 10.32
CA PHE A 99 2.30 4.36 10.54
C PHE A 99 2.77 4.51 11.99
N LEU A 100 2.93 5.74 12.50
CA LEU A 100 3.49 5.95 13.83
C LEU A 100 2.60 5.39 14.94
N VAL A 101 1.29 5.62 14.87
CA VAL A 101 0.31 5.07 15.83
C VAL A 101 0.37 3.55 15.84
N THR A 102 0.42 2.92 14.66
CA THR A 102 0.49 1.45 14.54
C THR A 102 1.84 0.91 15.01
N TYR A 103 2.94 1.58 14.66
CA TYR A 103 4.29 1.19 15.02
C TYR A 103 4.52 1.27 16.53
N LYS A 104 4.01 2.31 17.20
CA LYS A 104 4.05 2.40 18.67
C LYS A 104 3.31 1.25 19.33
N LYS A 105 2.09 0.90 18.86
CA LYS A 105 1.35 -0.28 19.36
C LYS A 105 2.16 -1.57 19.19
N TRP A 106 2.89 -1.72 18.07
CA TRP A 106 3.74 -2.88 17.84
C TRP A 106 4.98 -2.88 18.74
N LEU A 107 5.53 -1.71 19.06
CA LEU A 107 6.67 -1.51 19.94
C LEU A 107 6.35 -1.74 21.42
N GLU A 108 5.12 -1.48 21.89
CA GLU A 108 4.70 -1.63 23.30
C GLU A 108 5.21 -2.92 23.96
N PRO A 109 4.91 -4.14 23.46
CA PRO A 109 5.41 -5.38 24.05
C PRO A 109 6.91 -5.64 23.81
N ARG A 110 7.59 -4.76 23.07
CA ARG A 110 8.98 -4.91 22.60
C ARG A 110 9.92 -3.86 23.18
N GLY A 111 9.51 -3.19 24.27
CA GLY A 111 10.29 -2.14 24.94
C GLY A 111 9.80 -0.71 24.65
N GLY A 112 8.60 -0.57 24.08
CA GLY A 112 7.97 0.70 23.77
C GLY A 112 8.78 1.55 22.79
N ASP A 113 8.54 2.86 22.80
CA ASP A 113 9.22 3.83 21.93
C ASP A 113 10.74 3.70 21.92
N LYS A 114 11.34 3.37 23.07
CA LYS A 114 12.79 3.22 23.22
C LYS A 114 13.37 2.10 22.36
N ALA A 115 12.55 1.14 21.94
CA ALA A 115 12.95 0.05 21.05
C ALA A 115 12.87 0.41 19.56
N SER A 116 12.31 1.58 19.21
CA SER A 116 12.15 2.04 17.84
C SER A 116 13.46 1.98 17.04
N ALA A 117 13.38 1.48 15.80
CA ALA A 117 14.45 1.54 14.82
C ALA A 117 14.62 2.93 14.20
N VAL A 118 13.58 3.77 14.26
CA VAL A 118 13.61 5.17 13.83
C VAL A 118 13.72 6.02 15.10
N SER A 119 14.83 6.72 15.31
CA SER A 119 14.95 7.59 16.48
C SER A 119 14.18 8.90 16.26
N PRO A 120 13.83 9.64 17.34
CA PRO A 120 13.28 10.98 17.18
C PRO A 120 14.21 11.94 16.41
N ASP A 121 15.52 11.75 16.52
CA ASP A 121 16.51 12.61 15.84
C ASP A 121 16.56 12.31 14.32
N ASP A 122 16.21 11.07 13.92
CA ASP A 122 16.05 10.69 12.52
C ASP A 122 14.71 11.14 11.91
N TRP A 123 13.76 11.56 12.75
CA TRP A 123 12.37 11.72 12.35
C TRP A 123 12.17 12.74 11.23
N GLN A 124 12.91 13.85 11.25
CA GLN A 124 12.81 14.85 10.19
C GLN A 124 13.18 14.25 8.82
N THR A 125 14.19 13.40 8.78
CA THR A 125 14.58 12.68 7.55
C THR A 125 13.51 11.66 7.18
N PHE A 126 13.02 10.89 8.14
CA PHE A 126 11.94 9.91 7.94
C PHE A 126 10.71 10.56 7.32
N GLN A 127 10.24 11.66 7.91
CA GLN A 127 9.08 12.42 7.44
C GLN A 127 9.31 13.00 6.05
N ARG A 128 10.49 13.57 5.78
CA ARG A 128 10.80 14.15 4.46
C ARG A 128 10.77 13.11 3.34
N LEU A 129 11.31 11.90 3.60
CA LEU A 129 11.23 10.78 2.66
C LEU A 129 9.77 10.34 2.46
N TRP A 130 9.01 10.21 3.55
CA TRP A 130 7.60 9.85 3.49
C TRP A 130 6.75 10.86 2.71
N PHE A 131 7.08 12.15 2.82
CA PHE A 131 6.37 13.26 2.18
C PHE A 131 6.76 13.48 0.72
N VAL A 132 7.67 12.65 0.20
CA VAL A 132 8.21 12.72 -1.16
C VAL A 132 9.08 13.97 -1.37
N GLU A 133 10.35 13.77 -1.69
CA GLU A 133 11.30 14.86 -1.96
C GLU A 133 11.25 15.40 -3.40
N LYS A 134 10.75 14.59 -4.34
CA LYS A 134 10.72 14.91 -5.78
C LYS A 134 9.48 14.34 -6.46
N SER A 135 9.01 14.99 -7.52
CA SER A 135 7.92 14.46 -8.34
C SER A 135 8.20 13.02 -8.82
N ASN A 136 7.18 12.17 -8.87
CA ASN A 136 7.27 10.72 -9.12
C ASN A 136 8.13 9.94 -8.11
N GLY A 137 8.42 10.54 -6.95
CA GLY A 137 9.20 9.91 -5.89
C GLY A 137 8.44 8.82 -5.13
N PRO A 138 9.19 7.96 -4.41
CA PRO A 138 8.66 6.75 -3.77
C PRO A 138 7.91 6.95 -2.44
N GLY A 139 8.04 8.11 -1.79
CA GLY A 139 7.31 8.42 -0.55
C GLY A 139 7.59 7.41 0.57
N PRO A 140 6.57 6.76 1.16
CA PRO A 140 6.74 5.76 2.23
C PRO A 140 7.72 4.65 1.89
N SER A 141 7.84 4.27 0.61
CA SER A 141 8.80 3.27 0.15
C SER A 141 10.26 3.67 0.40
N ALA A 142 10.62 4.95 0.20
CA ALA A 142 11.98 5.41 0.51
C ALA A 142 12.27 5.43 2.01
N ALA A 143 11.30 5.85 2.84
CA ALA A 143 11.45 5.80 4.28
C ALA A 143 11.58 4.34 4.77
N CYS A 144 10.74 3.45 4.26
CA CYS A 144 10.75 2.02 4.57
C CYS A 144 12.12 1.38 4.32
N GLU A 145 12.67 1.60 3.13
CA GLU A 145 13.98 1.05 2.72
C GLU A 145 15.13 1.69 3.53
N ARG A 146 15.18 3.03 3.60
CA ARG A 146 16.28 3.76 4.25
C ARG A 146 16.45 3.37 5.72
N PHE A 147 15.35 3.11 6.41
CA PHE A 147 15.30 2.77 7.83
C PHE A 147 15.19 1.27 8.11
N LYS A 148 15.19 0.43 7.06
CA LYS A 148 15.14 -1.04 7.18
C LYS A 148 13.96 -1.55 8.02
N ILE A 149 12.81 -0.89 7.93
CA ILE A 149 11.59 -1.23 8.67
C ILE A 149 10.56 -1.98 7.80
N GLY A 150 11.01 -2.56 6.70
CA GLY A 150 10.15 -3.27 5.76
C GLY A 150 10.85 -3.52 4.44
N LYS A 151 10.04 -3.75 3.40
CA LYS A 151 10.52 -4.04 2.05
C LYS A 151 9.69 -3.35 0.97
N LEU A 152 10.34 -3.08 -0.15
CA LEU A 152 9.67 -2.70 -1.38
C LEU A 152 8.96 -3.92 -1.94
N ILE A 153 7.75 -3.73 -2.47
CA ILE A 153 6.96 -4.80 -3.09
C ILE A 153 6.44 -4.33 -4.45
N THR A 154 6.11 -5.28 -5.31
CA THR A 154 5.46 -5.03 -6.59
C THR A 154 3.94 -4.84 -6.40
N ALA A 155 3.28 -4.33 -7.43
CA ALA A 155 1.83 -4.20 -7.45
C ALA A 155 1.09 -5.55 -7.36
N ASP A 156 1.72 -6.66 -7.77
CA ASP A 156 1.16 -8.01 -7.67
C ASP A 156 1.28 -8.60 -6.26
N GLU A 157 2.31 -8.17 -5.52
CA GLU A 157 2.53 -8.59 -4.14
C GLU A 157 1.73 -7.78 -3.12
N ALA A 158 1.11 -6.67 -3.54
CA ALA A 158 0.35 -5.77 -2.68
C ALA A 158 -0.77 -6.49 -1.92
N LEU A 159 -0.81 -6.28 -0.60
CA LEU A 159 -1.80 -6.80 0.33
C LEU A 159 -2.47 -5.65 1.09
N PRO A 160 -3.74 -5.82 1.51
CA PRO A 160 -4.44 -4.85 2.36
C PRO A 160 -3.56 -4.39 3.55
N GLY A 161 -3.45 -3.09 3.76
CA GLY A 161 -2.63 -2.48 4.82
C GLY A 161 -1.20 -2.08 4.40
N ASP A 162 -0.78 -2.38 3.17
CA ASP A 162 0.48 -1.87 2.62
C ASP A 162 0.39 -0.36 2.35
N PHE A 163 1.53 0.33 2.46
CA PHE A 163 1.61 1.78 2.20
C PHE A 163 2.01 2.02 0.75
N VAL A 164 1.36 3.00 0.12
CA VAL A 164 1.52 3.26 -1.31
C VAL A 164 1.70 4.76 -1.54
N GLN A 165 2.67 5.10 -2.38
CA GLN A 165 2.74 6.40 -3.03
C GLN A 165 2.32 6.24 -4.48
N LEU A 166 1.08 6.61 -4.79
CA LEU A 166 0.60 6.63 -6.17
C LEU A 166 0.86 7.97 -6.83
N TRP A 167 0.97 7.93 -8.15
CA TRP A 167 1.10 9.10 -9.00
C TRP A 167 0.08 9.03 -10.12
N ARG A 168 -0.44 10.18 -10.50
CA ARG A 168 -1.44 10.28 -11.58
C ARG A 168 -0.76 10.69 -12.88
N THR A 169 -1.24 10.12 -13.98
CA THR A 169 -0.93 10.64 -15.31
C THR A 169 -1.35 12.11 -15.39
N PRO A 170 -0.60 12.96 -16.10
CA PRO A 170 -0.98 14.36 -16.24
C PRO A 170 -2.29 14.48 -17.00
N LYS A 171 -3.16 15.40 -16.58
CA LYS A 171 -4.23 15.92 -17.43
C LYS A 171 -3.64 16.97 -18.37
N GLU A 172 -4.28 17.20 -19.51
CA GLU A 172 -3.85 18.23 -20.46
C GLU A 172 -3.55 19.56 -19.76
N GLY A 173 -2.34 20.09 -19.99
CA GLY A 173 -1.86 21.33 -19.40
C GLY A 173 -1.59 21.30 -17.88
N LYS A 174 -1.56 20.12 -17.24
CA LYS A 174 -1.33 19.98 -15.79
C LYS A 174 -0.15 19.06 -15.49
N ALA A 175 0.57 19.36 -14.41
CA ALA A 175 1.61 18.49 -13.89
C ALA A 175 1.01 17.20 -13.29
N PRO A 176 1.78 16.09 -13.27
CA PRO A 176 1.44 14.91 -12.48
C PRO A 176 1.23 15.26 -11.00
N THR A 177 0.35 14.52 -10.34
CA THR A 177 0.09 14.71 -8.90
C THR A 177 0.28 13.40 -8.15
N GLY A 178 0.89 13.48 -6.97
CA GLY A 178 1.09 12.34 -6.08
C GLY A 178 0.00 12.22 -5.02
N HIS A 179 -0.18 11.02 -4.48
CA HIS A 179 -1.06 10.77 -3.35
C HIS A 179 -0.53 9.61 -2.50
N SER A 180 -0.37 9.83 -1.19
CA SER A 180 0.01 8.77 -0.25
C SER A 180 -1.25 8.10 0.29
N VAL A 181 -1.31 6.78 0.23
CA VAL A 181 -2.51 6.00 0.58
C VAL A 181 -2.15 4.69 1.28
N ILE A 182 -3.16 4.06 1.91
CA ILE A 182 -3.09 2.69 2.41
C ILE A 182 -3.88 1.80 1.46
N PHE A 183 -3.23 0.81 0.88
CA PHE A 183 -3.84 -0.11 -0.07
C PHE A 183 -4.90 -1.00 0.61
N LEU A 184 -6.05 -1.17 -0.03
CA LEU A 184 -7.12 -2.05 0.44
C LEU A 184 -7.38 -3.21 -0.51
N ALA A 185 -7.50 -2.93 -1.81
CA ALA A 185 -7.77 -3.96 -2.81
C ALA A 185 -7.50 -3.45 -4.23
N TRP A 186 -7.38 -4.39 -5.17
CA TRP A 186 -7.48 -4.09 -6.60
C TRP A 186 -8.94 -4.16 -7.04
N GLU A 187 -9.39 -3.18 -7.82
CA GLU A 187 -10.52 -3.34 -8.71
C GLU A 187 -10.05 -4.06 -9.97
N LYS A 188 -10.81 -5.05 -10.42
CA LYS A 188 -10.48 -5.90 -11.56
C LYS A 188 -11.67 -6.04 -12.50
N ASP A 189 -11.39 -6.15 -13.79
CA ASP A 189 -12.40 -6.53 -14.79
C ASP A 189 -12.67 -8.05 -14.77
N SER A 190 -13.53 -8.50 -15.69
CA SER A 190 -13.92 -9.90 -15.84
C SER A 190 -12.76 -10.83 -16.19
N ASP A 191 -11.69 -10.29 -16.79
CA ASP A 191 -10.50 -11.04 -17.19
C ASP A 191 -9.44 -11.05 -16.07
N GLY A 192 -9.76 -10.45 -14.92
CA GLY A 192 -8.88 -10.35 -13.76
C GLY A 192 -7.80 -9.28 -13.88
N LYS A 193 -7.83 -8.44 -14.93
CA LYS A 193 -6.90 -7.33 -15.11
C LYS A 193 -7.25 -6.21 -14.14
N LYS A 194 -6.23 -5.64 -13.49
CA LYS A 194 -6.38 -4.51 -12.57
C LYS A 194 -6.82 -3.27 -13.34
N THR A 195 -7.96 -2.71 -12.96
CA THR A 195 -8.54 -1.50 -13.57
C THR A 195 -8.54 -0.31 -12.62
N GLY A 196 -8.40 -0.54 -11.31
CA GLY A 196 -8.38 0.51 -10.31
C GLY A 196 -7.77 0.07 -8.99
N LEU A 197 -7.38 1.04 -8.17
CA LEU A 197 -6.81 0.82 -6.84
C LEU A 197 -7.80 1.31 -5.79
N LYS A 198 -8.29 0.40 -4.94
CA LYS A 198 -9.07 0.74 -3.76
C LYS A 198 -8.12 1.04 -2.59
N TYR A 199 -8.27 2.20 -1.98
CA TYR A 199 -7.42 2.65 -0.89
C TYR A 199 -8.18 3.40 0.20
N TRP A 200 -7.53 3.57 1.35
CA TRP A 200 -7.89 4.50 2.42
C TRP A 200 -6.89 5.66 2.46
N SER A 201 -7.38 6.90 2.53
CA SER A 201 -6.55 8.11 2.68
C SER A 201 -7.41 9.33 3.05
N THR A 202 -6.90 10.54 2.83
CA THR A 202 -7.62 11.82 2.96
C THR A 202 -7.45 12.70 1.73
N GLN A 203 -8.58 13.21 1.22
CA GLN A 203 -8.65 14.13 0.09
C GLN A 203 -10.05 14.77 -0.01
N PRO A 204 -10.24 15.80 -0.84
CA PRO A 204 -11.57 16.37 -1.03
C PRO A 204 -12.62 15.34 -1.49
N GLY A 205 -12.23 14.42 -2.36
CA GLY A 205 -13.12 13.38 -2.92
C GLY A 205 -13.53 12.27 -1.93
N THR A 206 -12.96 12.23 -0.72
CA THR A 206 -13.32 11.30 0.35
C THR A 206 -14.07 11.99 1.49
N ASN A 207 -14.48 13.26 1.31
CA ASN A 207 -15.05 14.09 2.37
C ASN A 207 -14.14 14.13 3.61
N GLY A 208 -12.84 14.42 3.42
CA GLY A 208 -11.84 14.29 4.48
C GLY A 208 -11.22 12.89 4.45
N ILE A 209 -11.30 12.14 5.54
CA ILE A 209 -10.73 10.78 5.65
C ILE A 209 -11.72 9.73 5.14
N GLY A 210 -11.29 8.80 4.28
CA GLY A 210 -12.15 7.72 3.83
C GLY A 210 -11.54 6.80 2.76
N GLU A 211 -12.38 5.88 2.29
CA GLU A 211 -12.03 4.98 1.19
C GLU A 211 -12.33 5.61 -0.16
N ARG A 212 -11.54 5.25 -1.17
CA ARG A 212 -11.83 5.56 -2.58
C ARG A 212 -11.31 4.46 -3.49
N ILE A 213 -11.96 4.31 -4.64
CA ILE A 213 -11.42 3.58 -5.79
C ILE A 213 -11.00 4.61 -6.83
N GLU A 214 -9.77 4.49 -7.33
CA GLU A 214 -9.26 5.35 -8.39
C GLU A 214 -8.79 4.51 -9.59
N PRO A 215 -9.23 4.85 -10.82
CA PRO A 215 -8.92 4.06 -12.00
C PRO A 215 -7.45 4.19 -12.40
N ILE A 216 -6.90 3.11 -12.94
CA ILE A 216 -5.58 3.09 -13.59
C ILE A 216 -5.71 3.63 -15.01
N GLY A 217 -4.76 4.47 -15.44
CA GLY A 217 -4.66 4.87 -16.84
C GLY A 217 -4.49 6.38 -17.07
N PRO A 218 -4.83 6.86 -18.29
CA PRO A 218 -4.57 8.23 -18.71
C PRO A 218 -5.49 9.26 -18.02
N ASP A 219 -5.32 10.53 -18.38
CA ASP A 219 -6.21 11.64 -18.04
C ASP A 219 -6.44 11.81 -16.53
N GLY A 220 -5.38 11.67 -15.74
CA GLY A 220 -5.44 11.79 -14.28
C GLY A 220 -5.78 10.49 -13.56
N GLY A 221 -5.80 9.36 -14.25
CA GLY A 221 -5.77 8.03 -13.63
C GLY A 221 -4.39 7.69 -13.07
N ILE A 222 -4.31 6.57 -12.34
CA ILE A 222 -3.06 6.09 -11.72
C ILE A 222 -2.06 5.68 -12.80
N ALA A 223 -0.86 6.26 -12.74
CA ALA A 223 0.32 5.87 -13.50
C ALA A 223 1.04 4.75 -12.74
N MET A 224 0.79 3.50 -13.12
CA MET A 224 1.32 2.33 -12.41
C MET A 224 2.85 2.25 -12.45
N GLU A 225 3.47 2.73 -13.54
CA GLU A 225 4.92 2.81 -13.71
C GLU A 225 5.60 3.80 -12.74
N ASN A 226 4.83 4.73 -12.18
CA ASN A 226 5.30 5.68 -11.17
C ASN A 226 4.73 5.39 -9.78
N THR A 227 3.98 4.29 -9.59
CA THR A 227 3.36 3.96 -8.31
C THR A 227 4.26 3.04 -7.49
N HIS A 228 4.51 3.40 -6.23
CA HIS A 228 5.46 2.71 -5.36
C HIS A 228 4.73 2.08 -4.18
N PHE A 229 5.03 0.82 -3.90
CA PHE A 229 4.44 0.06 -2.80
C PHE A 229 5.52 -0.33 -1.80
N CYS A 230 5.20 -0.28 -0.51
CA CYS A 230 6.01 -0.91 0.51
C CYS A 230 5.16 -1.64 1.54
N ARG A 231 5.73 -2.74 2.04
CA ARG A 231 5.22 -3.47 3.19
C ARG A 231 6.10 -3.18 4.38
N ILE A 232 5.51 -2.64 5.43
CA ILE A 232 6.20 -2.44 6.71
C ILE A 232 6.33 -3.79 7.41
N GLU A 233 7.58 -4.19 7.66
CA GLU A 233 7.97 -5.35 8.47
C GLU A 233 8.81 -4.77 9.61
N PRO A 234 8.15 -4.26 10.65
CA PRO A 234 8.79 -3.40 11.63
C PRO A 234 9.91 -4.15 12.36
N LYS A 235 10.97 -3.42 12.67
CA LYS A 235 12.12 -3.91 13.45
C LYS A 235 12.35 -3.01 14.65
N THR A 236 12.92 -3.59 15.70
CA THR A 236 13.50 -2.80 16.79
C THR A 236 14.95 -2.44 16.46
N LYS A 237 15.50 -1.43 17.14
CA LYS A 237 16.93 -1.11 17.05
C LYS A 237 17.82 -2.33 17.38
N GLN A 238 17.40 -3.15 18.33
CA GLN A 238 18.12 -4.35 18.74
C GLN A 238 18.15 -5.39 17.59
N MET A 239 17.01 -5.63 16.94
CA MET A 239 16.94 -6.53 15.78
C MET A 239 17.89 -6.08 14.66
N LEU A 240 17.96 -4.77 14.37
CA LEU A 240 18.89 -4.23 13.37
C LEU A 240 20.36 -4.42 13.77
N MET A 241 20.69 -4.23 15.05
CA MET A 241 22.04 -4.47 15.56
C MET A 241 22.45 -5.94 15.42
N ASP A 242 21.54 -6.86 15.70
CA ASP A 242 21.84 -8.29 15.65
C ASP A 242 21.99 -8.80 14.20
N GLU A 243 21.19 -8.29 13.25
CA GLU A 243 21.37 -8.57 11.82
C GLU A 243 22.74 -8.11 11.30
N SER A 244 23.21 -6.94 11.74
CA SER A 244 24.51 -6.40 11.32
C SER A 244 25.69 -7.24 11.80
N LYS A 245 25.59 -7.85 13.00
CA LYS A 245 26.63 -8.73 13.55
C LYS A 245 26.72 -10.07 12.84
N THR A 246 25.61 -10.57 12.30
CA THR A 246 25.58 -11.84 11.55
C THR A 246 26.21 -11.67 10.18
N GLN A 247 26.04 -10.50 9.54
CA GLN A 247 26.62 -10.21 8.23
C GLN A 247 28.15 -10.03 8.25
N THR A 248 28.74 -9.66 9.39
CA THR A 248 30.20 -9.50 9.52
C THR A 248 30.95 -10.79 9.86
N LYS A 249 30.24 -11.90 10.11
CA LYS A 249 30.81 -13.21 10.45
C LYS A 249 30.84 -14.20 9.29
N ASN A 250 30.25 -13.85 8.14
CA ASN A 250 30.25 -14.62 6.90
C ASN A 250 31.09 -13.90 5.84
#